data_AF-A0A1C6RJU6-F1
#
_entry.id   AF-A0A1C6RJU6-F1
#
_cell.length_a   1.000
_cell.length_b   1.000
_cell.length_c   1.000
_cell.angle_alpha   90.00
_cell.angle_beta   90.00
_cell.angle_gamma   90.00
#
_symmetry.space_group_name_H-M   'P 1'
#
loop_
_entity.id
_entity.type
_entity.pdbx_description
1 polymer ?
#
loop_
_entity_poly.entity_id
_entity_poly.type
_entity_poly.pdbx_seq_one_letter_code
_entity_poly.pdbx_strand_id
1 'polypeptide(L)'
;MDPLRALAARLDEASATLATLAHTVTAGDPAHPAFGAHATGRPGEIGRALHRQWTTATGDRAREAGAAAARLAAAAAALRGAADRYASTDDAARRRLAREA
;
A
#
# COMPACT_ATOMS: atom_id res chain seq x y z
N MET A 1 23.44 10.91 2.69
CA MET A 1 22.16 10.55 2.04
C MET A 1 21.29 9.59 2.86
N ASP A 2 21.72 9.22 4.06
CA ASP A 2 21.04 8.24 4.91
C ASP A 2 19.62 8.62 5.34
N PRO A 3 19.27 9.90 5.57
CA PRO A 3 17.90 10.28 5.86
C PRO A 3 16.91 9.97 4.72
N LEU A 4 17.30 10.17 3.45
CA LEU A 4 16.45 9.83 2.31
C LEU A 4 16.27 8.31 2.17
N ARG A 5 17.34 7.55 2.41
CA ARG A 5 17.31 6.08 2.38
C ARG A 5 16.47 5.51 3.51
N ALA A 6 16.57 6.08 4.72
CA ALA A 6 15.75 5.70 5.86
C ALA A 6 14.26 6.02 5.63
N LEU A 7 13.94 7.18 5.06
CA LEU A 7 12.57 7.53 4.70
C LEU A 7 12.02 6.58 3.63
N ALA A 8 12.79 6.28 2.59
CA ALA A 8 12.40 5.32 1.55
C ALA A 8 12.07 3.95 2.15
N ALA A 9 12.90 3.44 3.07
CA ALA A 9 12.65 2.16 3.74
C ALA A 9 11.34 2.17 4.55
N ARG A 10 11.05 3.25 5.28
CA ARG A 10 9.79 3.41 6.02
C ARG A 10 8.57 3.46 5.10
N LEU A 11 8.70 4.08 3.93
CA LEU A 11 7.63 4.11 2.93
C LEU A 11 7.40 2.73 2.30
N ASP A 12 8.46 1.98 2.04
CA ASP A 12 8.36 0.59 1.55
C ASP A 12 7.68 -0.32 2.59
N GLU A 13 8.00 -0.16 3.88
CA GLU A 13 7.35 -0.89 4.98
C GLU A 13 5.85 -0.54 5.10
N ALA A 14 5.52 0.75 5.04
CA ALA A 14 4.14 1.22 5.04
C ALA A 14 3.36 0.72 3.81
N SER A 15 4.00 0.71 2.64
CA SER A 15 3.45 0.12 1.41
C SER A 15 3.16 -1.37 1.59
N ALA A 16 4.12 -2.14 2.11
CA ALA A 16 3.95 -3.58 2.34
C ALA A 16 2.80 -3.88 3.33
N THR A 17 2.69 -3.06 4.37
CA THR A 17 1.59 -3.14 5.35
C THR A 17 0.24 -2.92 4.68
N LEU A 18 0.10 -1.86 3.88
CA LEU A 18 -1.15 -1.56 3.17
C LEU A 18 -1.50 -2.62 2.11
N ALA A 19 -0.50 -3.14 1.39
CA ALA A 19 -0.70 -4.22 0.42
C ALA A 19 -1.19 -5.51 1.11
N THR A 20 -0.61 -5.83 2.27
CA THR A 20 -1.07 -6.95 3.10
C THR A 20 -2.51 -6.74 3.55
N LEU A 21 -2.85 -5.56 4.05
CA LEU A 21 -4.22 -5.21 4.47
C LEU A 21 -5.23 -5.31 3.32
N ALA A 22 -4.86 -4.86 2.12
CA ALA A 22 -5.71 -4.99 0.94
C ALA A 22 -6.05 -6.46 0.64
N HIS A 23 -5.08 -7.35 0.84
CA HIS A 23 -5.28 -8.79 0.64
C HIS A 23 -6.08 -9.44 1.77
N THR A 24 -5.78 -9.12 3.04
CA THR A 24 -6.44 -9.77 4.18
C THR A 24 -7.90 -9.35 4.34
N VAL A 25 -8.25 -8.10 4.03
CA VAL A 25 -9.64 -7.59 4.08
C VAL A 25 -10.54 -8.30 3.07
N THR A 26 -10.00 -8.73 1.92
CA THR A 26 -10.75 -9.49 0.91
C THR A 26 -10.76 -10.98 1.20
N ALA A 27 -9.68 -11.53 1.78
CA ALA A 27 -9.62 -12.94 2.18
C ALA A 27 -10.53 -13.27 3.37
N GLY A 28 -10.80 -12.29 4.25
CA GLY A 28 -11.69 -12.44 5.41
C GLY A 28 -13.19 -12.39 5.11
N ASP A 29 -13.62 -12.56 3.86
CA ASP A 29 -15.02 -12.49 3.46
C ASP A 29 -15.88 -13.46 4.31
N PRO A 30 -16.73 -12.95 5.22
CA PRO A 30 -17.56 -13.80 6.05
C PRO A 30 -18.55 -14.51 5.13
N ALA A 31 -18.55 -15.85 5.16
CA ALA A 31 -19.42 -16.63 4.30
C ALA A 31 -20.89 -16.14 4.40
N HIS A 32 -21.64 -16.15 3.29
CA HIS A 32 -23.06 -15.82 3.20
C HIS A 32 -23.95 -16.24 4.40
N PRO A 33 -23.75 -17.42 5.05
CA PRO A 33 -24.48 -17.78 6.25
C PRO A 33 -24.36 -16.81 7.43
N ALA A 34 -23.22 -16.13 7.59
CA ALA A 34 -22.97 -15.16 8.67
C ALA A 34 -23.92 -13.95 8.61
N PHE A 35 -24.50 -13.67 7.44
CA PHE A 35 -25.46 -12.60 7.24
C PHE A 35 -26.92 -13.09 7.25
N GLY A 36 -27.18 -14.37 7.54
CA GLY A 36 -28.53 -14.92 7.52
C GLY A 36 -29.15 -14.97 6.12
N ALA A 37 -28.33 -14.93 5.06
CA ALA A 37 -28.77 -14.89 3.66
C ALA A 37 -29.62 -16.11 3.23
N HIS A 38 -29.55 -17.20 3.99
CA HIS A 38 -30.32 -18.44 3.79
C HIS A 38 -31.68 -18.44 4.50
N ALA A 39 -31.99 -17.45 5.34
CA ALA A 39 -33.32 -17.32 5.92
C ALA A 39 -34.36 -17.04 4.83
N THR A 40 -35.60 -17.46 5.06
CA THR A 40 -36.71 -17.22 4.12
C THR A 40 -37.36 -15.86 4.39
N GLY A 41 -38.02 -15.31 3.37
CA GLY A 41 -38.71 -14.03 3.45
C GLY A 41 -37.78 -12.83 3.71
N ARG A 42 -38.32 -11.82 4.39
CA ARG A 42 -37.67 -10.52 4.60
C ARG A 42 -36.31 -10.59 5.31
N PRO A 43 -36.09 -11.45 6.32
CA PRO A 43 -34.76 -11.62 6.93
C PRO A 43 -33.69 -12.09 5.93
N GLY A 44 -34.02 -13.01 5.02
CA GLY A 44 -33.09 -13.47 3.98
C GLY A 44 -32.75 -12.40 2.96
N GLU A 45 -33.73 -11.57 2.58
CA GLU A 45 -33.51 -10.43 1.69
C GLU A 45 -32.57 -9.40 2.32
N ILE A 46 -32.78 -9.08 3.61
CA ILE A 46 -31.89 -8.21 4.38
C ILE A 46 -30.49 -8.81 4.46
N GLY A 47 -30.37 -10.12 4.75
CA GLY A 47 -29.08 -10.80 4.81
C GLY A 47 -28.30 -10.76 3.50
N ARG A 48 -28.98 -10.99 2.37
CA ARG A 48 -28.37 -10.87 1.03
C ARG A 48 -27.98 -9.43 0.72
N ALA A 49 -28.80 -8.44 1.09
CA ALA A 49 -28.50 -7.03 0.88
C ALA A 49 -27.28 -6.58 1.71
N LEU A 50 -27.22 -6.99 2.98
CA LEU A 50 -26.11 -6.70 3.87
C LEU A 50 -24.81 -7.34 3.40
N HIS A 51 -24.85 -8.61 2.95
CA HIS A 51 -23.69 -9.26 2.36
C HIS A 51 -23.19 -8.50 1.12
N ARG A 52 -24.08 -8.11 0.19
CA ARG A 52 -23.66 -7.32 -0.98
C ARG A 52 -23.02 -6.00 -0.58
N GLN A 53 -23.59 -5.29 0.39
CA GLN A 53 -23.04 -4.02 0.87
C GLN A 53 -21.67 -4.22 1.53
N TRP A 54 -21.52 -5.28 2.31
CA TRP A 54 -20.25 -5.67 2.92
C TRP A 54 -19.18 -5.94 1.86
N THR A 55 -19.44 -6.88 0.92
CA THR A 55 -18.48 -7.25 -0.13
C THR A 55 -18.08 -6.05 -1.00
N THR A 56 -19.03 -5.17 -1.33
CA THR A 56 -18.72 -3.94 -2.08
C THR A 56 -17.83 -3.03 -1.26
N ALA A 57 -18.19 -2.74 -0.01
CA ALA A 57 -17.45 -1.81 0.84
C ALA A 57 -16.03 -2.32 1.19
N THR A 58 -15.86 -3.62 1.43
CA THR A 58 -14.54 -4.23 1.69
C THR A 58 -13.71 -4.30 0.41
N GLY A 59 -14.34 -4.59 -0.74
CA GLY A 59 -13.68 -4.54 -2.04
C GLY A 59 -13.19 -3.15 -2.43
N ASP A 60 -13.99 -2.11 -2.19
CA ASP A 60 -13.59 -0.71 -2.37
C ASP A 60 -12.40 -0.36 -1.48
N ARG A 61 -12.47 -0.73 -0.19
CA ARG A 61 -11.38 -0.47 0.76
C ARG A 61 -10.09 -1.20 0.44
N ALA A 62 -10.18 -2.42 -0.07
CA ALA A 62 -9.00 -3.16 -0.53
C ALA A 62 -8.36 -2.49 -1.76
N ARG A 63 -9.16 -1.99 -2.71
CA ARG A 63 -8.65 -1.22 -3.86
C ARG A 63 -8.00 0.08 -3.43
N GLU A 64 -8.61 0.81 -2.51
CA GLU A 64 -8.05 2.04 -1.93
C GLU A 64 -6.71 1.77 -1.23
N ALA A 65 -6.64 0.73 -0.40
CA ALA A 65 -5.41 0.34 0.28
C ALA A 65 -4.31 -0.08 -0.72
N GLY A 66 -4.66 -0.83 -1.77
CA GLY A 66 -3.73 -1.19 -2.83
C GLY A 66 -3.20 0.02 -3.61
N ALA A 67 -4.07 0.97 -3.94
CA ALA A 67 -3.67 2.22 -4.60
C ALA A 67 -2.76 3.08 -3.72
N ALA A 68 -3.04 3.15 -2.41
CA ALA A 68 -2.19 3.84 -1.45
C ALA A 68 -0.82 3.16 -1.31
N ALA A 69 -0.77 1.83 -1.23
CA ALA A 69 0.49 1.07 -1.22
C ALA A 69 1.35 1.39 -2.45
N ALA A 70 0.77 1.31 -3.65
CA ALA A 70 1.48 1.62 -4.90
C ALA A 70 2.08 3.05 -4.91
N ARG A 71 1.34 4.04 -4.40
CA ARG A 71 1.84 5.42 -4.28
C ARG A 71 3.01 5.54 -3.32
N LEU A 72 2.98 4.85 -2.18
CA LEU A 72 4.07 4.84 -1.21
C LEU A 72 5.33 4.18 -1.79
N ALA A 73 5.18 3.03 -2.47
CA ALA A 73 6.29 2.36 -3.16
C ALA A 73 6.92 3.25 -4.25
N ALA A 74 6.10 3.96 -5.03
CA ALA A 74 6.59 4.91 -6.03
C ALA A 74 7.37 6.07 -5.38
N ALA A 75 6.90 6.60 -4.26
CA ALA A 75 7.60 7.64 -3.51
C ALA A 75 8.95 7.13 -2.94
N ALA A 76 8.97 5.91 -2.38
CA ALA A 76 10.19 5.28 -1.90
C ALA A 76 11.24 5.10 -3.02
N ALA A 77 10.80 4.66 -4.21
CA ALA A 77 11.67 4.54 -5.38
C ALA A 77 12.22 5.90 -5.84
N ALA A 78 11.39 6.94 -5.85
CA ALA A 78 11.82 8.30 -6.19
C ALA A 78 12.87 8.85 -5.20
N LEU A 79 12.68 8.60 -3.90
CA LEU A 79 13.63 8.97 -2.85
C LEU A 79 14.98 8.26 -2.97
N ARG A 80 14.98 6.96 -3.27
CA ARG A 80 16.21 6.20 -3.58
C ARG A 80 16.93 6.78 -4.79
N GLY A 81 16.20 7.03 -5.88
CA GLY A 81 16.77 7.65 -7.08
C GLY A 81 17.35 9.04 -6.81
N ALA A 82 16.71 9.84 -5.96
CA ALA A 82 17.27 11.12 -5.52
C ALA A 82 18.54 10.94 -4.68
N ALA A 83 18.53 9.99 -3.72
CA ALA A 83 19.68 9.67 -2.89
C ALA A 83 20.92 9.30 -3.74
N ASP A 84 20.72 8.50 -4.77
CA ASP A 84 21.80 8.03 -5.65
C ASP A 84 22.36 9.15 -6.52
N ARG A 85 21.49 10.04 -7.05
CA ARG A 85 21.93 11.21 -7.83
C ARG A 85 22.77 12.17 -7.00
N TYR A 86 22.38 12.44 -5.76
CA TYR A 86 23.17 13.28 -4.86
C TYR A 86 24.52 12.65 -4.54
N ALA A 87 24.55 11.36 -4.16
CA ALA A 87 25.80 10.66 -3.89
C ALA A 87 26.75 10.69 -5.10
N SER A 88 26.23 10.44 -6.31
CA SER A 88 27.02 10.53 -7.55
C SER A 88 27.58 11.93 -7.79
N THR A 89 26.81 12.98 -7.47
CA THR A 89 27.22 14.38 -7.65
C THR A 89 28.33 14.74 -6.66
N ASP A 90 28.17 14.36 -5.40
CA ASP A 90 29.17 14.58 -4.35
C ASP A 90 30.49 13.87 -4.67
N ASP A 91 30.42 12.62 -5.15
CA ASP A 91 31.60 11.86 -5.55
C ASP A 91 32.30 12.48 -6.76
N ALA A 92 31.55 13.01 -7.74
CA ALA A 92 32.11 13.70 -8.88
C ALA A 92 32.82 15.00 -8.47
N ALA A 93 32.20 15.78 -7.57
CA ALA A 93 32.79 17.00 -7.01
C ALA A 93 34.08 16.69 -6.22
N ARG A 94 34.05 15.66 -5.35
CA ARG A 94 35.22 15.23 -4.58
C ARG A 94 36.40 14.83 -5.48
N ARG A 95 36.12 14.07 -6.55
CA ARG A 95 37.14 13.69 -7.55
C ARG A 95 37.67 14.87 -8.36
N ARG A 96 36.90 15.95 -8.51
CA ARG A 96 37.35 17.17 -9.19
C ARG A 96 38.29 17.97 -8.29
N LEU A 97 37.88 18.22 -7.05
CA LEU A 97 38.70 18.95 -6.08
C LEU A 97 40.04 18.26 -5.81
N ALA A 98 40.05 16.93 -5.70
CA ALA A 98 41.29 16.15 -5.53
C ALA A 98 42.20 16.15 -6.76
N ARG A 99 41.73 16.57 -7.94
CA ARG A 99 42.54 16.75 -9.15
C ARG A 99 43.05 18.18 -9.34
N GLU A 100 42.45 19.14 -8.64
CA GLU A 100 42.82 20.55 -8.69
C GLU A 100 43.82 20.95 -7.57
N ALA A 101 44.10 20.04 -6.63
CA ALA A 101 45.06 20.18 -5.53
C ALA A 101 46.34 19.37 -5.78
#